data_AF-A0A3N5PVQ4-F1
#
_entry.id   AF-A0A3N5PVQ4-F1
#
_cell.length_a   1.000
_cell.length_b   1.000
_cell.length_c   1.000
_cell.angle_alpha   90.00
_cell.angle_beta   90.00
_cell.angle_gamma   90.00
#
_symmetry.space_group_name_H-M   'P 1'
#
loop_
_entity.id
_entity.type
_entity.pdbx_description
1 polymer ?
#
loop_
_entity_poly.entity_id
_entity_poly.type
_entity_poly.pdbx_seq_one_letter_code
_entity_poly.pdbx_strand_id
1 'polypeptide(L)'
;MVINGIGEEKLQSPIISILPYDTSEVNYYAVISESYAGVNPEITYANFYLLTVNDDFDDEYQKALLINGINAWDGNVTNLRYFIQRDMDFSVKYSKAILAKHKSEIDTLSNVISDFYKARIIFNSFIENLTYTSDPRASAEYVQYPSQTLELKGGDCDDLSVCYSSLLESIGIETALVDYNSNDVLRHVNIIFNTKLSPQQAELISENDTKYFIRKNESGNDEVWIPVETTSLSDFESAWSLASDKFQSEAINNFGLVKGEVQIIDVY
;
A
#
# COMPACT_ATOMS: atom_id res chain seq x y z
N MET A 1 -23.26 -16.77 -0.25
CA MET A 1 -22.58 -16.67 1.06
C MET A 1 -23.13 -15.46 1.81
N VAL A 2 -23.33 -15.56 3.12
CA VAL A 2 -23.64 -14.45 4.02
C VAL A 2 -22.67 -14.51 5.19
N ILE A 3 -22.07 -13.38 5.58
CA ILE A 3 -21.18 -13.31 6.75
C ILE A 3 -21.91 -12.53 7.85
N ASN A 4 -22.23 -13.21 8.95
CA ASN A 4 -22.96 -12.60 10.05
C ASN A 4 -22.17 -11.42 10.64
N GLY A 5 -22.84 -10.28 10.86
CA GLY A 5 -22.24 -9.10 11.52
C GLY A 5 -21.39 -8.19 10.64
N ILE A 6 -21.00 -8.62 9.43
CA ILE A 6 -20.27 -7.77 8.47
C ILE A 6 -21.22 -7.05 7.50
N GLY A 7 -22.29 -7.72 7.08
CA GLY A 7 -23.29 -7.16 6.18
C GLY A 7 -24.44 -8.14 5.93
N GLU A 8 -25.60 -7.62 5.50
CA GLU A 8 -26.78 -8.44 5.18
C GLU A 8 -26.79 -8.92 3.73
N GLU A 9 -25.87 -8.45 2.90
CA GLU A 9 -25.84 -8.77 1.48
C GLU A 9 -25.43 -10.24 1.24
N LYS A 10 -26.21 -10.91 0.37
CA LYS A 10 -25.88 -12.24 -0.11
C LYS A 10 -24.85 -12.14 -1.22
N LEU A 11 -23.63 -12.57 -0.93
CA LEU A 11 -22.55 -12.67 -1.91
C LEU A 11 -22.77 -13.90 -2.79
N GLN A 12 -22.99 -13.67 -4.09
CA GLN A 12 -23.18 -14.75 -5.06
C GLN A 12 -21.84 -15.14 -5.69
N SER A 13 -21.63 -16.45 -5.85
CA SER A 13 -20.58 -16.97 -6.73
C SER A 13 -21.05 -16.95 -8.19
N PRO A 14 -20.13 -17.05 -9.16
CA PRO A 14 -20.50 -17.40 -10.53
C PRO A 14 -21.29 -18.71 -10.57
N ILE A 15 -22.18 -18.86 -11.56
CA ILE A 15 -22.85 -20.12 -11.83
C ILE A 15 -21.81 -21.11 -12.37
N ILE A 16 -21.73 -22.28 -11.75
CA ILE A 16 -20.84 -23.36 -12.16
C ILE A 16 -21.63 -24.62 -12.52
N SER A 17 -21.12 -25.38 -13.49
CA SER A 17 -21.68 -26.68 -13.88
C SER A 17 -20.74 -27.78 -13.41
N ILE A 18 -21.20 -28.62 -12.48
CA ILE A 18 -20.44 -29.76 -11.96
C ILE A 18 -21.08 -31.04 -12.50
N LEU A 19 -20.28 -31.91 -13.11
CA LEU A 19 -20.76 -33.22 -13.57
C LEU A 19 -20.97 -34.17 -12.38
N PRO A 20 -21.82 -35.20 -12.51
CA PRO A 20 -21.96 -36.23 -11.47
C PRO A 20 -20.60 -36.86 -11.12
N TYR A 21 -20.32 -36.99 -9.82
CA TYR A 21 -19.04 -37.49 -9.26
C TYR A 21 -17.81 -36.62 -9.50
N ASP A 22 -17.99 -35.39 -9.97
CA ASP A 22 -16.90 -34.43 -10.13
C ASP A 22 -16.81 -33.48 -8.92
N THR A 23 -15.67 -32.79 -8.80
CA THR A 23 -15.44 -31.78 -7.74
C THR A 23 -15.07 -30.45 -8.39
N SER A 24 -15.51 -29.34 -7.79
CA SER A 24 -15.15 -28.00 -8.25
C SER A 24 -14.81 -27.10 -7.08
N GLU A 25 -13.84 -26.22 -7.29
CA GLU A 25 -13.48 -25.17 -6.35
C GLU A 25 -14.23 -23.89 -6.72
N VAL A 26 -14.87 -23.26 -5.74
CA VAL A 26 -15.66 -22.03 -5.93
C VAL A 26 -15.09 -20.93 -5.06
N ASN A 27 -14.51 -19.93 -5.71
CA ASN A 27 -13.99 -18.76 -5.03
C ASN A 27 -15.13 -17.79 -4.70
N TYR A 28 -15.17 -17.36 -3.45
CA TYR A 28 -16.04 -16.27 -2.99
C TYR A 28 -15.18 -15.06 -2.66
N TYR A 29 -15.65 -13.89 -3.08
CA TYR A 29 -15.07 -12.60 -2.74
C TYR A 29 -16.10 -11.82 -1.94
N ALA A 30 -15.66 -11.25 -0.82
CA ALA A 30 -16.49 -10.41 0.03
C ALA A 30 -15.86 -9.01 0.06
N VAL A 31 -16.66 -8.00 -0.24
CA VAL A 31 -16.28 -6.61 0.01
C VAL A 31 -16.91 -6.23 1.34
N ILE A 32 -16.07 -5.97 2.33
CA ILE A 32 -16.52 -5.47 3.64
C ILE A 32 -16.99 -4.03 3.44
N SER A 33 -18.17 -3.70 3.98
CA SER A 33 -18.69 -2.33 3.88
C SER A 33 -17.72 -1.34 4.54
N GLU A 34 -17.51 -0.19 3.91
CA GLU A 34 -16.78 0.94 4.50
C GLU A 34 -17.39 1.43 5.83
N SER A 35 -18.65 1.08 6.10
CA SER A 35 -19.32 1.38 7.37
C SER A 35 -18.98 0.42 8.51
N TYR A 36 -18.29 -0.70 8.24
CA TYR A 36 -17.85 -1.63 9.28
C TYR A 36 -16.81 -0.96 10.18
N ALA A 37 -17.09 -0.94 11.48
CA ALA A 37 -16.24 -0.28 12.49
C ALA A 37 -15.90 -1.20 13.67
N GLY A 38 -16.04 -2.52 13.49
CA GLY A 38 -15.70 -3.49 14.53
C GLY A 38 -14.20 -3.47 14.81
N VAL A 39 -13.80 -3.14 16.04
CA VAL A 39 -12.39 -2.96 16.44
C VAL A 39 -11.84 -4.12 17.27
N ASN A 40 -12.70 -5.00 17.78
CA ASN A 40 -12.30 -6.12 18.62
C ASN A 40 -12.41 -7.45 17.86
N PRO A 41 -11.52 -8.41 18.13
CA PRO A 41 -11.64 -9.74 17.56
C PRO A 41 -12.95 -10.42 17.95
N GLU A 42 -13.70 -10.90 16.95
CA GLU A 42 -14.94 -11.63 17.14
C GLU A 42 -14.98 -12.90 16.29
N ILE A 43 -15.51 -13.97 16.86
CA ILE A 43 -15.84 -15.18 16.10
C ILE A 43 -17.24 -14.98 15.54
N THR A 44 -17.34 -15.00 14.21
CA THR A 44 -18.60 -15.01 13.49
C THR A 44 -18.72 -16.28 12.63
N TYR A 45 -19.76 -16.35 11.82
CA TYR A 45 -20.00 -17.46 10.90
C TYR A 45 -20.29 -16.94 9.49
N ALA A 46 -19.72 -17.62 8.49
CA ALA A 46 -20.15 -17.53 7.11
C ALA A 46 -21.07 -18.69 6.78
N ASN A 47 -22.27 -18.37 6.30
CA ASN A 47 -23.23 -19.33 5.78
C ASN A 47 -23.11 -19.38 4.26
N PHE A 48 -22.92 -20.58 3.72
CA PHE A 48 -22.88 -20.89 2.30
C PHE A 48 -24.19 -21.58 1.94
N TYR A 49 -24.85 -21.05 0.93
CA TYR A 49 -26.13 -21.57 0.44
C TYR A 49 -25.91 -22.12 -0.96
N LEU A 50 -26.19 -23.40 -1.16
CA LEU A 50 -26.15 -24.04 -2.47
C LEU A 50 -27.54 -23.98 -3.10
N LEU A 51 -27.60 -23.40 -4.30
CA LEU A 51 -28.80 -23.32 -5.12
C LEU A 51 -28.53 -24.12 -6.39
N THR A 52 -29.32 -25.16 -6.67
CA THR A 52 -29.36 -25.78 -8.00
C THR A 52 -30.49 -25.17 -8.83
N VAL A 53 -30.93 -25.80 -9.91
CA VAL A 53 -31.79 -25.22 -10.97
C VAL A 53 -33.17 -24.74 -10.46
N ASN A 54 -33.52 -25.03 -9.21
CA ASN A 54 -34.72 -24.53 -8.53
C ASN A 54 -34.34 -23.41 -7.54
N ASP A 55 -35.19 -22.38 -7.41
CA ASP A 55 -34.95 -21.22 -6.54
C ASP A 55 -34.94 -21.53 -5.01
N ASP A 56 -35.02 -22.81 -4.63
CA ASP A 56 -34.94 -23.28 -3.25
C ASP A 56 -33.51 -23.71 -2.89
N PHE A 57 -33.11 -23.49 -1.64
CA PHE A 57 -31.80 -23.93 -1.15
C PHE A 57 -31.76 -25.45 -1.03
N ASP A 58 -30.86 -26.10 -1.77
CA ASP A 58 -30.67 -27.54 -1.71
C ASP A 58 -29.79 -27.96 -0.51
N ASP A 59 -28.82 -27.12 -0.16
CA ASP A 59 -27.91 -27.37 0.96
C ASP A 59 -27.41 -26.07 1.60
N GLU A 60 -27.06 -26.14 2.89
CA GLU A 60 -26.47 -25.05 3.67
C GLU A 60 -25.25 -25.56 4.42
N TYR A 61 -24.13 -24.84 4.29
CA TYR A 61 -22.91 -25.11 5.02
C TYR A 61 -22.48 -23.88 5.81
N GLN A 62 -22.13 -24.06 7.08
CA GLN A 62 -21.66 -22.98 7.94
C GLN A 62 -20.19 -23.17 8.30
N LYS A 63 -19.40 -22.09 8.22
CA LYS A 63 -17.99 -22.08 8.65
C LYS A 63 -17.75 -20.95 9.63
N ALA A 64 -17.09 -21.26 10.76
CA ALA A 64 -16.64 -20.23 11.70
C ALA A 64 -15.54 -19.38 11.06
N LEU A 65 -15.58 -18.07 11.34
CA LEU A 65 -14.62 -17.07 10.89
C LEU A 65 -14.17 -16.23 12.09
N LEU A 66 -12.89 -15.90 12.15
CA LEU A 66 -12.37 -14.90 13.08
C LEU A 66 -12.21 -13.58 12.34
N ILE A 67 -12.91 -12.55 12.78
CA ILE A 67 -12.70 -11.18 12.33
C ILE A 67 -11.86 -10.50 13.41
N ASN A 68 -10.65 -10.04 13.09
CA ASN A 68 -9.77 -9.40 14.08
C ASN A 68 -10.15 -7.94 14.38
N GLY A 69 -10.75 -7.25 13.40
CA GLY A 69 -11.20 -5.87 13.49
C GLY A 69 -10.76 -5.04 12.28
N ILE A 70 -11.30 -3.82 12.18
CA ILE A 70 -10.82 -2.81 11.24
C ILE A 70 -9.34 -2.54 11.52
N ASN A 71 -8.55 -2.42 10.46
CA ASN A 71 -7.10 -2.20 10.49
C ASN A 71 -6.23 -3.35 10.99
N ALA A 72 -6.80 -4.51 11.31
CA ALA A 72 -5.99 -5.68 11.62
C ALA A 72 -5.17 -6.10 10.39
N TRP A 73 -3.87 -6.27 10.59
CA TRP A 73 -2.91 -6.68 9.57
C TRP A 73 -2.15 -7.92 10.02
N ASP A 74 -1.72 -8.73 9.06
CA ASP A 74 -1.10 -10.03 9.28
C ASP A 74 0.44 -9.99 9.32
N GLY A 75 1.02 -8.79 9.32
CA GLY A 75 2.46 -8.53 9.28
C GLY A 75 3.14 -8.86 7.95
N ASN A 76 2.37 -9.23 6.93
CA ASN A 76 2.91 -9.43 5.59
C ASN A 76 2.88 -8.12 4.82
N VAL A 77 4.06 -7.55 4.52
CA VAL A 77 4.21 -6.26 3.83
C VAL A 77 3.50 -6.26 2.46
N THR A 78 3.36 -7.43 1.84
CA THR A 78 2.60 -7.59 0.59
C THR A 78 1.16 -7.10 0.72
N ASN A 79 0.56 -7.27 1.90
CA ASN A 79 -0.84 -6.91 2.16
C ASN A 79 -1.03 -5.44 2.56
N LEU A 80 0.05 -4.69 2.83
CA LEU A 80 -0.04 -3.23 3.05
C LEU A 80 -0.62 -2.52 1.83
N ARG A 81 -0.50 -3.09 0.62
CA ARG A 81 -1.12 -2.53 -0.59
C ARG A 81 -2.62 -2.32 -0.47
N TYR A 82 -3.32 -3.12 0.34
CA TYR A 82 -4.77 -2.98 0.54
C TYR A 82 -5.15 -1.78 1.42
N PHE A 83 -4.18 -1.22 2.14
CA PHE A 83 -4.35 0.01 2.92
C PHE A 83 -4.02 1.27 2.12
N ILE A 84 -3.39 1.12 0.95
CA ILE A 84 -3.01 2.24 0.09
C ILE A 84 -4.24 2.73 -0.68
N GLN A 85 -4.73 3.92 -0.31
CA GLN A 85 -5.96 4.49 -0.85
C GLN A 85 -5.67 5.37 -2.08
N ARG A 86 -5.98 4.83 -3.27
CA ARG A 86 -5.96 5.56 -4.55
C ARG A 86 -7.23 6.39 -4.81
N ASP A 87 -8.16 6.42 -3.85
CA ASP A 87 -9.49 7.00 -4.03
C ASP A 87 -9.48 8.52 -4.25
N MET A 88 -10.58 9.04 -4.81
CA MET A 88 -10.76 10.48 -5.06
C MET A 88 -11.18 11.28 -3.81
N ASP A 89 -11.17 10.66 -2.63
CA ASP A 89 -11.72 11.26 -1.44
C ASP A 89 -10.68 11.96 -0.60
N PHE A 90 -10.04 11.27 0.34
CA PHE A 90 -9.21 11.94 1.32
C PHE A 90 -7.83 12.27 0.75
N SER A 91 -7.12 11.26 0.24
CA SER A 91 -5.74 11.38 -0.25
C SER A 91 -5.62 12.40 -1.40
N VAL A 92 -6.52 12.35 -2.39
CA VAL A 92 -6.53 13.34 -3.50
C VAL A 92 -6.72 14.76 -2.98
N LYS A 93 -7.69 14.99 -2.08
CA LYS A 93 -7.98 16.33 -1.57
C LYS A 93 -6.80 16.87 -0.77
N TYR A 94 -6.19 16.02 0.06
CA TYR A 94 -5.01 16.36 0.84
C TYR A 94 -3.81 16.72 -0.06
N SER A 95 -3.43 15.84 -0.98
CA SER A 95 -2.32 16.06 -1.92
C SER A 95 -2.54 17.31 -2.77
N LYS A 96 -3.74 17.50 -3.35
CA LYS A 96 -4.05 18.71 -4.15
C LYS A 96 -4.03 19.97 -3.31
N ALA A 97 -4.46 19.94 -2.05
CA ALA A 97 -4.41 21.11 -1.16
C ALA A 97 -2.97 21.54 -0.87
N ILE A 98 -2.04 20.60 -0.72
CA ILE A 98 -0.61 20.88 -0.60
C ILE A 98 -0.10 21.50 -1.91
N LEU A 99 -0.29 20.81 -3.04
CA LEU A 99 0.24 21.25 -4.33
C LEU A 99 -0.34 22.61 -4.77
N ALA A 100 -1.58 22.93 -4.42
CA ALA A 100 -2.19 24.22 -4.72
C ALA A 100 -1.45 25.40 -4.06
N LYS A 101 -0.87 25.20 -2.85
CA LYS A 101 -0.04 26.21 -2.18
C LYS A 101 1.29 26.44 -2.90
N HIS A 102 1.76 25.45 -3.67
CA HIS A 102 3.00 25.49 -4.45
C HIS A 102 2.76 25.67 -5.95
N LYS A 103 1.56 26.07 -6.37
CA LYS A 103 1.18 26.16 -7.79
C LYS A 103 2.15 27.00 -8.62
N SER A 104 2.60 28.15 -8.09
CA SER A 104 3.54 29.02 -8.81
C SER A 104 4.92 28.39 -9.02
N GLU A 105 5.38 27.55 -8.08
CA GLU A 105 6.62 26.79 -8.22
C GLU A 105 6.43 25.72 -9.31
N ILE A 106 5.36 24.94 -9.19
CA ILE A 106 5.05 23.83 -10.10
C ILE A 106 4.82 24.30 -11.54
N ASP A 107 4.10 25.41 -11.75
CA ASP A 107 3.79 25.95 -13.09
C ASP A 107 5.06 26.44 -13.82
N THR A 108 6.19 26.63 -13.12
CA THR A 108 7.49 26.99 -13.72
C THR A 108 8.38 25.79 -14.06
N LEU A 109 8.03 24.59 -13.56
CA LEU A 109 8.80 23.38 -13.80
C LEU A 109 8.57 22.86 -15.22
N SER A 110 9.60 22.24 -15.80
CA SER A 110 9.41 21.41 -16.98
C SER A 110 8.44 20.27 -16.64
N ASN A 111 7.45 20.03 -17.50
CA ASN A 111 6.51 18.91 -17.35
C ASN A 111 7.22 17.56 -17.12
N VAL A 112 8.44 17.43 -17.66
CA VAL A 112 9.26 16.22 -17.56
C VAL A 112 9.63 15.86 -16.12
N ILE A 113 9.99 16.84 -15.28
CA ILE A 113 10.43 16.59 -13.88
C ILE A 113 9.32 16.81 -12.86
N SER A 114 8.09 17.09 -13.32
CA SER A 114 6.99 17.54 -12.47
C SER A 114 6.66 16.57 -11.34
N ASP A 115 6.65 15.26 -11.63
CA ASP A 115 6.23 14.24 -10.65
C ASP A 115 7.26 14.07 -9.52
N PHE A 116 8.56 14.18 -9.82
CA PHE A 116 9.61 14.24 -8.79
C PHE A 116 9.42 15.40 -7.81
N TYR A 117 9.18 16.61 -8.34
CA TYR A 117 8.99 17.80 -7.50
C TYR A 117 7.68 17.76 -6.73
N LYS A 118 6.58 17.24 -7.32
CA LYS A 118 5.32 17.03 -6.58
C LYS A 118 5.53 16.07 -5.42
N ALA A 119 6.21 14.95 -5.64
CA ALA A 119 6.51 13.98 -4.60
C ALA A 119 7.33 14.62 -3.46
N ARG A 120 8.36 15.42 -3.80
CA ARG A 120 9.15 16.19 -2.85
C ARG A 120 8.31 17.16 -2.02
N ILE A 121 7.47 17.97 -2.68
CA ILE A 121 6.62 18.97 -2.03
C ILE A 121 5.64 18.29 -1.06
N ILE A 122 5.01 17.20 -1.51
CA ILE A 122 4.08 16.43 -0.67
C ILE A 122 4.81 15.86 0.53
N PHE A 123 5.99 15.25 0.35
CA PHE A 123 6.77 14.67 1.44
C PHE A 123 7.10 15.71 2.51
N ASN A 124 7.69 16.84 2.10
CA ASN A 124 8.08 17.91 3.02
C ASN A 124 6.88 18.46 3.79
N SER A 125 5.72 18.64 3.15
CA SER A 125 4.52 19.10 3.84
C SER A 125 3.88 18.02 4.72
N PHE A 126 3.98 16.75 4.31
CA PHE A 126 3.46 15.59 5.03
C PHE A 126 4.18 15.41 6.37
N ILE A 127 5.51 15.48 6.38
CA ILE A 127 6.33 15.21 7.58
C ILE A 127 6.33 16.35 8.62
N GLU A 128 5.95 17.59 8.26
CA GLU A 128 6.01 18.78 9.14
C GLU A 128 5.36 18.61 10.52
N ASN A 129 4.32 17.76 10.62
CA ASN A 129 3.56 17.59 11.85
C ASN A 129 3.54 16.15 12.37
N LEU A 130 4.39 15.26 11.84
CA LEU A 130 4.35 13.85 12.18
C LEU A 130 5.34 13.49 13.28
N THR A 131 4.95 12.53 14.12
CA THR A 131 5.81 11.91 15.13
C THR A 131 5.85 10.41 14.91
N TYR A 132 7.07 9.86 14.83
CA TYR A 132 7.26 8.41 14.73
C TYR A 132 6.84 7.77 16.05
N THR A 133 5.94 6.80 15.99
CA THR A 133 5.45 6.06 17.16
C THR A 133 5.42 4.58 16.82
N SER A 134 6.34 3.81 17.40
CA SER A 134 6.34 2.34 17.30
C SER A 134 5.08 1.73 17.90
N ASP A 135 4.47 0.71 17.28
CA ASP A 135 3.35 0.00 17.90
C ASP A 135 3.79 -0.72 19.20
N PRO A 136 3.20 -0.39 20.36
CA PRO A 136 3.48 -1.10 21.61
C PRO A 136 2.92 -2.53 21.64
N ARG A 137 2.03 -2.91 20.70
CA ARG A 137 1.32 -4.19 20.69
C ARG A 137 2.05 -5.22 19.82
N ALA A 138 3.07 -5.85 20.38
CA ALA A 138 3.84 -6.92 19.73
C ALA A 138 3.06 -8.21 19.35
N SER A 139 1.74 -8.27 19.52
CA SER A 139 0.94 -9.50 19.34
C SER A 139 -0.18 -9.43 18.30
N ALA A 140 -0.52 -8.23 17.81
CA ALA A 140 -1.47 -8.03 16.73
C ALA A 140 -1.06 -6.75 15.98
N GLU A 141 -0.57 -6.92 14.75
CA GLU A 141 -0.13 -5.79 13.93
C GLU A 141 -1.34 -5.02 13.40
N TYR A 142 -1.21 -3.70 13.38
CA TYR A 142 -2.28 -2.76 13.11
C TYR A 142 -1.77 -1.69 12.16
N VAL A 143 -2.49 -1.45 11.07
CA VAL A 143 -2.10 -0.47 10.04
C VAL A 143 -3.14 0.62 9.95
N GLN A 144 -2.71 1.87 10.09
CA GLN A 144 -3.53 3.05 9.91
C GLN A 144 -3.80 3.30 8.42
N TYR A 145 -5.06 3.63 8.10
CA TYR A 145 -5.37 4.27 6.83
C TYR A 145 -4.79 5.69 6.79
N PRO A 146 -4.54 6.26 5.59
CA PRO A 146 -3.91 7.57 5.45
C PRO A 146 -4.60 8.71 6.22
N SER A 147 -5.93 8.66 6.32
CA SER A 147 -6.72 9.64 7.09
C SER A 147 -6.43 9.57 8.58
N GLN A 148 -6.24 8.37 9.12
CA GLN A 148 -5.92 8.13 10.53
C GLN A 148 -4.49 8.59 10.83
N THR A 149 -3.51 8.25 9.99
CA THR A 149 -2.10 8.69 10.16
C THR A 149 -1.99 10.21 10.22
N LEU A 150 -2.71 10.91 9.34
CA LEU A 150 -2.71 12.38 9.29
C LEU A 150 -3.51 13.03 10.42
N GLU A 151 -4.59 12.40 10.89
CA GLU A 151 -5.36 12.88 12.04
C GLU A 151 -4.60 12.68 13.36
N LEU A 152 -4.02 11.50 13.56
CA LEU A 152 -3.19 11.14 14.72
C LEU A 152 -1.83 11.81 14.71
N LYS A 153 -1.41 12.33 13.55
CA LYS A 153 -0.12 13.00 13.36
C LYS A 153 1.07 12.10 13.70
N GLY A 154 0.97 10.82 13.35
CA GLY A 154 2.01 9.86 13.66
C GLY A 154 1.63 8.42 13.34
N GLY A 155 2.63 7.57 13.42
CA GLY A 155 2.57 6.14 13.11
C GLY A 155 3.99 5.55 13.06
N ASP A 156 4.10 4.27 12.80
CA ASP A 156 5.35 3.56 12.56
C ASP A 156 5.66 3.43 11.06
N CYS A 157 6.55 2.50 10.68
CA CYS A 157 7.07 2.41 9.32
C CYS A 157 5.99 2.08 8.27
N ASP A 158 5.06 1.20 8.61
CA ASP A 158 3.96 0.75 7.76
C ASP A 158 2.91 1.85 7.62
N ASP A 159 2.50 2.48 8.73
CA ASP A 159 1.57 3.62 8.70
C ASP A 159 2.06 4.77 7.80
N LEU A 160 3.32 5.18 7.99
CA LEU A 160 3.90 6.30 7.26
C LEU A 160 4.13 5.96 5.78
N SER A 161 4.53 4.72 5.47
CA SER A 161 4.70 4.24 4.10
C SER A 161 3.37 4.13 3.36
N VAL A 162 2.35 3.56 4.00
CA VAL A 162 0.98 3.49 3.46
C VAL A 162 0.43 4.89 3.21
N CYS A 163 0.56 5.80 4.17
CA CYS A 163 0.05 7.16 4.04
C CYS A 163 0.74 7.90 2.89
N TYR A 164 2.07 7.94 2.86
CA TYR A 164 2.79 8.69 1.82
C TYR A 164 2.57 8.08 0.43
N SER A 165 2.58 6.75 0.30
CA SER A 165 2.22 6.08 -0.96
C SER A 165 0.81 6.45 -1.42
N SER A 166 -0.18 6.45 -0.53
CA SER A 166 -1.56 6.84 -0.86
C SER A 166 -1.65 8.28 -1.37
N LEU A 167 -0.90 9.20 -0.77
CA LEU A 167 -0.85 10.59 -1.22
C LEU A 167 -0.31 10.73 -2.64
N LEU A 168 0.70 9.95 -3.01
CA LEU A 168 1.31 9.94 -4.35
C LEU A 168 0.41 9.22 -5.38
N GLU A 169 -0.04 8.01 -5.06
CA GLU A 169 -0.91 7.20 -5.93
C GLU A 169 -2.20 7.92 -6.30
N SER A 170 -2.80 8.61 -5.32
CA SER A 170 -4.04 9.36 -5.52
C SER A 170 -3.92 10.46 -6.60
N ILE A 171 -2.73 10.99 -6.84
CA ILE A 171 -2.47 11.99 -7.89
C ILE A 171 -1.78 11.40 -9.13
N GLY A 172 -1.74 10.07 -9.25
CA GLY A 172 -1.21 9.35 -10.39
C GLY A 172 0.32 9.25 -10.43
N ILE A 173 0.98 9.35 -9.28
CA ILE A 173 2.41 9.01 -9.13
C ILE A 173 2.46 7.58 -8.61
N GLU A 174 2.92 6.67 -9.45
CA GLU A 174 3.03 5.25 -9.15
C GLU A 174 4.09 5.02 -8.05
N THR A 175 3.82 4.05 -7.19
CA THR A 175 4.66 3.70 -6.04
C THR A 175 4.76 2.18 -5.89
N ALA A 176 5.78 1.77 -5.15
CA ALA A 176 5.94 0.40 -4.67
C ALA A 176 6.52 0.44 -3.25
N LEU A 177 6.16 -0.55 -2.45
CA LEU A 177 6.74 -0.74 -1.13
C LEU A 177 8.06 -1.50 -1.26
N VAL A 178 9.01 -1.21 -0.38
CA VAL A 178 10.28 -1.94 -0.26
C VAL A 178 10.33 -2.56 1.13
N ASP A 179 10.15 -3.88 1.19
CA ASP A 179 10.26 -4.71 2.39
C ASP A 179 11.71 -5.11 2.61
N TYR A 180 12.32 -4.64 3.70
CA TYR A 180 13.65 -5.07 4.16
C TYR A 180 13.45 -6.13 5.24
N ASN A 181 13.65 -7.40 4.88
CA ASN A 181 13.42 -8.55 5.75
C ASN A 181 14.71 -9.33 6.05
N SER A 182 15.86 -8.69 5.86
CA SER A 182 17.20 -9.29 5.99
C SER A 182 17.54 -9.86 7.37
N ASN A 183 16.78 -9.52 8.42
CA ASN A 183 16.89 -10.14 9.74
C ASN A 183 15.51 -10.23 10.42
N ASP A 184 15.13 -11.43 10.91
CA ASP A 184 13.85 -11.75 11.60
C ASP A 184 13.50 -10.85 12.81
N VAL A 185 14.37 -9.92 13.20
CA VAL A 185 14.25 -9.11 14.42
C VAL A 185 13.85 -7.65 14.15
N LEU A 186 14.14 -7.09 12.96
CA LEU A 186 13.84 -5.70 12.62
C LEU A 186 13.40 -5.60 11.16
N ARG A 187 12.14 -5.95 10.90
CA ARG A 187 11.49 -5.65 9.61
C ARG A 187 11.34 -4.14 9.47
N HIS A 188 11.59 -3.62 8.27
CA HIS A 188 11.38 -2.20 7.96
C HIS A 188 10.80 -2.09 6.56
N VAL A 189 9.78 -1.25 6.41
CA VAL A 189 9.19 -0.94 5.09
C VAL A 189 9.41 0.52 4.75
N ASN A 190 9.72 0.76 3.48
CA ASN A 190 9.80 2.08 2.87
C ASN A 190 9.07 2.08 1.53
N ILE A 191 9.11 3.21 0.82
CA ILE A 191 8.55 3.30 -0.52
C ILE A 191 9.61 3.67 -1.57
N ILE A 192 9.33 3.29 -2.81
CA ILE A 192 9.90 3.89 -4.00
C ILE A 192 8.77 4.50 -4.82
N PHE A 193 9.00 5.64 -5.49
CA PHE A 193 8.03 6.26 -6.38
C PHE A 193 8.59 6.46 -7.78
N ASN A 194 7.73 6.38 -8.78
CA ASN A 194 8.05 6.52 -10.18
C ASN A 194 8.04 7.99 -10.61
N THR A 195 9.12 8.44 -11.26
CA THR A 195 9.21 9.81 -11.80
C THR A 195 8.66 9.94 -13.22
N LYS A 196 8.35 8.82 -13.89
CA LYS A 196 8.00 8.70 -15.32
C LYS A 196 9.10 9.15 -16.29
N LEU A 197 10.31 9.34 -15.78
CA LEU A 197 11.47 9.63 -16.61
C LEU A 197 12.00 8.34 -17.22
N SER A 198 12.37 8.40 -18.50
CA SER A 198 13.16 7.34 -19.12
C SER A 198 14.57 7.27 -18.50
N PRO A 199 15.30 6.15 -18.65
CA PRO A 199 16.66 6.02 -18.12
C PRO A 199 17.61 7.10 -18.64
N GLN A 200 17.42 7.57 -19.89
CA GLN A 200 18.23 8.64 -20.49
C GLN A 200 17.98 10.01 -19.87
N GLN A 201 16.88 10.18 -19.14
CA GLN A 201 16.50 11.42 -18.47
C GLN A 201 16.86 11.40 -16.98
N ALA A 202 17.47 10.33 -16.46
CA ALA A 202 17.75 10.21 -15.03
C ALA A 202 18.71 11.30 -14.49
N GLU A 203 19.62 11.77 -15.34
CA GLU A 203 20.53 12.90 -15.02
C GLU A 203 19.79 14.22 -14.72
N LEU A 204 18.51 14.35 -15.12
CA LEU A 204 17.67 15.48 -14.73
C LEU A 204 17.34 15.49 -13.23
N ILE A 205 17.47 14.34 -12.55
CA ILE A 205 17.27 14.18 -11.11
C ILE A 205 18.60 14.17 -10.37
N SER A 206 19.55 13.34 -10.81
CA SER A 206 20.88 13.26 -10.21
C SER A 206 21.91 12.71 -11.19
N GLU A 207 23.13 13.24 -11.16
CA GLU A 207 24.29 12.66 -11.85
C GLU A 207 24.84 11.42 -11.12
N ASN A 208 24.40 11.18 -9.88
CA ASN A 208 24.80 10.01 -9.11
C ASN A 208 23.81 8.86 -9.34
N ASP A 209 24.26 7.83 -10.07
CA ASP A 209 23.47 6.65 -10.43
C ASP A 209 23.06 5.77 -9.24
N THR A 210 23.64 5.98 -8.05
CA THR A 210 23.21 5.31 -6.81
C THR A 210 21.99 5.97 -6.15
N LYS A 211 21.55 7.14 -6.63
CA LYS A 211 20.42 7.89 -6.07
C LYS A 211 19.07 7.55 -6.72
N TYR A 212 19.05 6.72 -7.75
CA TYR A 212 17.80 6.31 -8.39
C TYR A 212 17.93 4.88 -8.91
N PHE A 213 16.79 4.25 -9.21
CA PHE A 213 16.75 2.90 -9.74
C PHE A 213 15.96 2.86 -11.04
N ILE A 214 16.43 2.06 -12.00
CA ILE A 214 15.69 1.80 -13.23
C ILE A 214 14.89 0.52 -13.04
N ARG A 215 13.57 0.61 -13.15
CA ARG A 215 12.68 -0.56 -13.12
C ARG A 215 11.47 -0.36 -14.00
N LYS A 216 10.75 -1.45 -14.26
CA LYS A 216 9.51 -1.44 -15.02
C LYS A 216 8.39 -0.79 -14.24
N ASN A 217 7.63 0.08 -14.92
CA ASN A 217 6.34 0.57 -14.46
C ASN A 217 5.21 -0.44 -14.73
N GLU A 218 3.99 -0.12 -14.30
CA GLU A 218 2.76 -0.87 -14.57
C GLU A 218 2.58 -1.27 -16.06
N SER A 219 3.09 -0.46 -17.00
CA SER A 219 3.01 -0.73 -18.44
C SER A 219 4.20 -1.54 -19.01
N GLY A 220 5.16 -1.92 -18.17
CA GLY A 220 6.35 -2.69 -18.55
C GLY A 220 7.52 -1.86 -19.12
N ASN A 221 7.43 -0.54 -19.10
CA ASN A 221 8.47 0.37 -19.57
C ASN A 221 9.49 0.65 -18.47
N ASP A 222 10.77 0.69 -18.82
CA ASP A 222 11.83 1.03 -17.87
C ASP A 222 11.78 2.54 -17.58
N GLU A 223 11.59 2.90 -16.31
CA GLU A 223 11.51 4.28 -15.84
C GLU A 223 12.37 4.47 -14.59
N VAL A 224 12.62 5.73 -14.22
CA VAL A 224 13.43 6.13 -13.07
C VAL A 224 12.56 6.19 -11.82
N TRP A 225 12.97 5.44 -10.80
CA TRP A 225 12.30 5.32 -9.51
C TRP A 225 13.20 5.84 -8.38
N ILE A 226 12.56 6.49 -7.42
CA ILE A 226 13.23 7.21 -6.33
C ILE A 226 12.81 6.60 -4.99
N PRO A 227 13.77 6.10 -4.18
CA PRO A 227 13.48 5.59 -2.84
C PRO A 227 13.28 6.72 -1.85
N VAL A 228 12.41 6.52 -0.86
CA VAL A 228 12.16 7.50 0.21
C VAL A 228 12.02 6.79 1.55
N GLU A 229 12.77 7.25 2.55
CA GLU A 229 12.75 6.76 3.93
C GLU A 229 11.72 7.57 4.70
N THR A 230 10.50 7.05 4.78
CA THR A 230 9.36 7.78 5.35
C THR A 230 9.49 8.00 6.85
N THR A 231 10.25 7.14 7.55
CA THR A 231 10.43 7.24 8.99
C THR A 231 11.55 8.19 9.39
N SER A 232 12.32 8.74 8.44
CA SER A 232 13.39 9.69 8.80
C SER A 232 12.83 10.96 9.45
N LEU A 233 11.59 11.33 9.10
CA LEU A 233 10.91 12.55 9.48
C LEU A 233 11.80 13.80 9.32
N SER A 234 12.68 13.75 8.33
CA SER A 234 13.54 14.83 7.88
C SER A 234 13.03 15.40 6.55
N ASP A 235 13.72 16.39 5.99
CA ASP A 235 13.40 16.87 4.66
C ASP A 235 13.61 15.77 3.59
N PHE A 236 12.97 15.95 2.44
CA PHE A 236 12.99 14.99 1.34
C PHE A 236 14.40 14.62 0.88
N GLU A 237 15.35 15.56 0.81
CA GLU A 237 16.70 15.26 0.32
C GLU A 237 17.43 14.33 1.30
N SER A 238 17.26 14.57 2.59
CA SER A 238 17.77 13.70 3.65
C SER A 238 17.12 12.31 3.61
N ALA A 239 15.79 12.24 3.49
CA ALA A 239 15.03 10.99 3.41
C ALA A 239 15.40 10.17 2.16
N TRP A 240 15.52 10.84 1.01
CA TRP A 240 15.93 10.26 -0.26
C TRP A 240 17.36 9.74 -0.19
N SER A 241 18.29 10.51 0.39
CA SER A 241 19.67 10.05 0.53
C SER A 241 19.75 8.80 1.40
N LEU A 242 19.07 8.77 2.54
CA LEU A 242 19.06 7.64 3.46
C LEU A 242 18.49 6.38 2.80
N ALA A 243 17.37 6.53 2.09
CA ALA A 243 16.72 5.42 1.40
C ALA A 243 17.56 4.89 0.23
N SER A 244 18.20 5.78 -0.54
CA SER A 244 19.09 5.41 -1.63
C SER A 244 20.31 4.65 -1.14
N ASP A 245 20.95 5.14 -0.07
CA ASP A 245 22.14 4.50 0.50
C ASP A 245 21.78 3.12 1.10
N LYS A 246 20.63 3.01 1.78
CA LYS A 246 20.10 1.75 2.30
C LYS A 246 19.79 0.75 1.18
N PHE A 247 19.06 1.17 0.15
CA PHE A 247 18.71 0.31 -0.97
C PHE A 247 19.96 -0.15 -1.73
N GLN A 248 20.91 0.75 -2.00
CA GLN A 248 22.18 0.40 -2.65
C GLN A 248 22.96 -0.64 -1.82
N SER A 249 23.00 -0.47 -0.49
CA SER A 249 23.70 -1.39 0.40
C SER A 249 22.99 -2.76 0.50
N GLU A 250 21.72 -2.77 0.90
CA GLU A 250 21.00 -3.99 1.26
C GLU A 250 20.43 -4.70 0.02
N ALA A 251 19.79 -3.97 -0.88
CA ALA A 251 19.11 -4.54 -2.03
C ALA A 251 20.10 -4.94 -3.14
N ILE A 252 21.10 -4.09 -3.40
CA ILE A 252 22.05 -4.26 -4.52
C ILE A 252 23.37 -4.91 -4.08
N ASN A 253 24.17 -4.25 -3.24
CA ASN A 253 25.52 -4.69 -2.90
C ASN A 253 25.53 -6.04 -2.14
N ASN A 254 24.55 -6.23 -1.25
CA ASN A 254 24.38 -7.47 -0.50
C ASN A 254 23.57 -8.53 -1.26
N PHE A 255 23.17 -8.25 -2.50
CA PHE A 255 22.29 -9.08 -3.32
C PHE A 255 20.94 -9.38 -2.67
N GLY A 256 20.43 -8.46 -1.83
CA GLY A 256 19.20 -8.67 -1.08
C GLY A 256 17.99 -8.96 -1.96
N LEU A 257 17.87 -8.31 -3.12
CA LEU A 257 16.81 -8.59 -4.09
C LEU A 257 16.87 -10.03 -4.63
N VAL A 258 18.08 -10.55 -4.88
CA VAL A 258 18.29 -11.90 -5.43
C VAL A 258 18.05 -12.96 -4.35
N LYS A 259 18.42 -12.66 -3.11
CA LYS A 259 18.24 -13.56 -1.96
C LYS A 259 16.83 -13.55 -1.39
N GLY A 260 16.00 -12.56 -1.76
CA GLY A 260 14.68 -12.33 -1.17
C GLY A 260 14.71 -11.62 0.18
N GLU A 261 15.89 -11.14 0.61
CA GLU A 261 16.12 -10.34 1.83
C GLU A 261 15.58 -8.89 1.71
N VAL A 262 15.40 -8.44 0.45
CA VAL A 262 14.71 -7.20 0.10
C VAL A 262 13.69 -7.54 -0.97
N GLN A 263 12.45 -7.09 -0.82
CA GLN A 263 11.38 -7.32 -1.79
C GLN A 263 10.74 -6.00 -2.19
N ILE A 264 10.50 -5.84 -3.49
CA ILE A 264 9.70 -4.73 -4.01
C ILE A 264 8.29 -5.26 -4.22
N ILE A 265 7.33 -4.63 -3.57
CA ILE A 265 5.92 -4.99 -3.60
C ILE A 265 5.20 -3.86 -4.31
N ASP A 266 4.71 -4.17 -5.49
CA ASP A 266 3.92 -3.21 -6.23
C ASP A 266 2.51 -3.04 -5.62
N VAL A 267 1.96 -1.85 -5.83
CA VAL A 267 0.68 -1.40 -5.23
C VAL A 267 -0.55 -1.78 -6.08
N TYR A 268 -0.35 -2.30 -7.30
CA TYR A 268 -1.43 -2.61 -8.26
C TYR A 268 -2.31 -3.81 -7.91
#